data_AF-G9KTT0-F1
#
_entry.id   AF-G9KTT0-F1
#
_cell.length_a   1.000
_cell.length_b   1.000
_cell.length_c   1.000
_cell.angle_alpha   90.00
_cell.angle_beta   90.00
_cell.angle_gamma   90.00
#
_symmetry.space_group_name_H-M   'P 1'
#
loop_
_entity.id
_entity.type
_entity.pdbx_description
1 polymer ?
#
loop_
_entity_poly.entity_id
_entity_poly.type
_entity_poly.pdbx_seq_one_letter_code
_entity_poly.pdbx_strand_id
1 'polypeptide(L)'
;MENHEPHDTVKENLIFNIITRKINQLPEAERNLLEHGSAYVGLNAGLCGLIANSLFRRVLNVTQARIAAGLPMSVIPFLTADLSYRGFVSLPLITG
;
A
#
# COMPACT_ATOMS: atom_id res chain seq x y z
N MET A 1 27.99 -8.32 18.72
CA MET A 1 27.02 -7.29 19.15
C MET A 1 27.61 -5.97 18.70
N GLU A 2 27.22 -5.52 17.51
CA GLU A 2 27.73 -4.29 16.91
C GLU A 2 27.00 -3.11 17.56
N ASN A 3 27.74 -2.29 18.30
CA ASN A 3 27.21 -1.07 18.91
C ASN A 3 26.90 -0.08 17.78
N HIS A 4 25.64 0.00 17.36
CA HIS A 4 25.17 1.11 16.54
C HIS A 4 25.29 2.38 17.37
N GLU A 5 26.21 3.25 16.97
CA GLU A 5 26.52 4.47 17.68
C GLU A 5 25.36 5.49 17.55
N PRO A 6 25.10 6.29 18.58
CA PRO A 6 24.02 7.29 18.59
C PRO A 6 24.15 8.34 17.47
N HIS A 7 25.34 8.48 16.88
CA HIS A 7 25.61 9.40 15.78
C HIS A 7 24.88 9.00 14.48
N ASP A 8 24.71 7.70 14.22
CA ASP A 8 24.04 7.20 13.01
C ASP A 8 22.53 7.44 13.07
N THR A 9 21.94 7.22 14.24
CA THR A 9 20.52 7.49 14.49
C THR A 9 20.20 8.98 14.34
N VAL A 10 21.08 9.87 14.79
CA VAL A 10 20.91 11.33 14.61
C VAL A 10 20.97 11.71 13.13
N LYS A 11 21.90 11.13 12.37
CA LYS A 11 22.02 11.34 10.93
C LYS A 11 20.79 10.87 10.16
N GLU A 12 20.29 9.66 10.46
CA GLU A 12 19.07 9.12 9.85
C GLU A 12 17.86 10.03 10.10
N ASN A 13 17.67 10.49 11.34
CA ASN A 13 16.58 11.40 11.68
C ASN A 13 16.68 12.73 10.91
N LEU A 14 17.89 13.24 10.70
CA LEU A 14 18.13 14.47 9.95
C LEU A 14 17.81 14.28 8.45
N ILE A 15 18.23 13.15 7.88
CA ILE A 15 17.92 12.77 6.49
C ILE A 15 16.41 12.63 6.31
N PHE A 16 15.73 11.91 7.21
CA PHE A 16 14.27 11.76 7.19
C PHE A 16 13.53 13.10 7.26
N ASN A 17 14.03 14.05 8.08
CA ASN A 17 13.44 15.38 8.19
C ASN A 17 13.59 16.19 6.89
N ILE A 18 14.75 16.10 6.23
CA ILE A 18 15.01 16.74 4.95
C ILE A 18 14.11 16.17 3.85
N ILE A 19 13.96 14.84 3.78
CA ILE A 19 13.09 14.17 2.82
C ILE A 19 11.63 14.56 3.06
N THR A 20 11.17 14.52 4.31
CA THR A 20 9.80 14.93 4.67
C THR A 20 9.53 16.37 4.27
N ARG A 21 10.51 17.27 4.45
CA ARG A 21 10.39 18.66 4.00
C ARG A 21 10.33 18.77 2.47
N LYS A 22 11.10 17.97 1.74
CA LYS A 22 11.04 17.90 0.28
C LYS A 22 9.68 17.38 -0.21
N ILE A 23 9.15 16.31 0.39
CA ILE A 23 7.81 15.76 0.09
C ILE A 23 6.72 16.82 0.30
N ASN A 24 6.82 17.63 1.35
CA ASN A 24 5.89 18.74 1.57
C ASN A 24 6.01 19.89 0.56
N GLN A 25 7.14 19.98 -0.16
CA GLN A 25 7.34 20.97 -1.23
C GLN A 25 6.89 20.44 -2.61
N LEU A 26 6.53 19.17 -2.73
CA LEU A 26 6.04 18.61 -3.99
C LEU A 26 4.65 19.18 -4.35
N PRO A 27 4.29 19.19 -5.64
CA PRO A 27 2.93 19.46 -6.09
C PRO A 27 1.94 18.56 -5.35
N GLU A 28 0.76 19.10 -5.03
CA GLU A 28 -0.27 18.40 -4.25
C GLU A 28 -0.65 17.04 -4.84
N ALA A 29 -0.69 16.93 -6.17
CA ALA A 29 -0.98 15.68 -6.87
C ALA A 29 0.05 14.57 -6.57
N GLU A 30 1.34 14.89 -6.58
CA GLU A 30 2.41 13.92 -6.35
C GLU A 30 2.49 13.53 -4.87
N ARG A 31 2.33 14.50 -3.98
CA ARG A 31 2.26 14.26 -2.53
C ARG A 31 1.08 13.35 -2.17
N ASN A 32 -0.09 13.62 -2.74
CA ASN A 32 -1.28 12.81 -2.49
C ASN A 32 -1.11 11.38 -3.02
N LEU A 33 -0.40 11.20 -4.15
CA LEU A 33 -0.03 9.89 -4.68
C LEU A 33 0.89 9.11 -3.73
N LEU A 34 1.90 9.76 -3.16
CA LEU A 34 2.82 9.12 -2.21
C LEU A 34 2.14 8.75 -0.88
N GLU A 35 1.29 9.63 -0.36
CA GLU A 35 0.59 9.41 0.92
C GLU A 35 -0.59 8.42 0.79
N HIS A 36 -1.43 8.57 -0.25
CA HIS A 36 -2.70 7.86 -0.37
C HIS A 36 -2.76 6.88 -1.55
N GLY A 37 -1.78 6.86 -2.45
CA GLY A 37 -1.78 6.00 -3.64
C GLY A 37 -1.82 4.51 -3.29
N SER A 38 -1.13 4.11 -2.22
CA SER A 38 -1.17 2.74 -1.71
C SER A 38 -2.59 2.29 -1.36
N ALA A 39 -3.33 3.13 -0.62
CA ALA A 39 -4.72 2.86 -0.24
C ALA A 39 -5.64 2.83 -1.47
N TYR A 40 -5.43 3.71 -2.44
CA TYR A 40 -6.23 3.75 -3.68
C TYR A 40 -6.02 2.49 -4.52
N VAL A 41 -4.78 2.07 -4.73
CA VAL A 41 -4.44 0.86 -5.48
C VAL A 41 -4.90 -0.39 -4.72
N GLY A 42 -4.69 -0.44 -3.41
CA GLY A 42 -5.19 -1.50 -2.53
C GLY A 42 -6.70 -1.66 -2.61
N LEU A 43 -7.45 -0.57 -2.46
CA LEU A 43 -8.92 -0.59 -2.50
C LEU A 43 -9.42 -1.06 -3.86
N ASN A 44 -8.83 -0.57 -4.96
CA ASN A 44 -9.17 -1.04 -6.30
C ASN A 44 -8.90 -2.55 -6.48
N ALA A 45 -7.77 -3.04 -5.99
CA ALA A 45 -7.45 -4.47 -6.02
C ALA A 45 -8.46 -5.30 -5.23
N GLY A 46 -8.84 -4.84 -4.03
CA GLY A 46 -9.84 -5.49 -3.20
C GLY A 46 -11.24 -5.50 -3.83
N LEU A 47 -11.66 -4.41 -4.49
CA LEU A 47 -12.91 -4.36 -5.25
C LEU A 47 -12.87 -5.26 -6.48
N CYS A 48 -11.76 -5.27 -7.21
CA CYS A 48 -11.55 -6.15 -8.36
C CYS A 48 -11.70 -7.63 -7.96
N GLY A 49 -11.12 -8.02 -6.82
CA GLY A 49 -11.29 -9.36 -6.27
C GLY A 49 -12.75 -9.72 -5.96
N LEU A 50 -13.53 -8.79 -5.42
CA LEU A 50 -14.97 -8.98 -5.19
C LEU A 50 -15.76 -9.11 -6.49
N ILE A 51 -15.47 -8.26 -7.49
CA ILE A 51 -16.13 -8.30 -8.79
C ILE A 51 -15.82 -9.62 -9.50
N ALA A 52 -14.55 -10.02 -9.53
CA ALA A 52 -14.12 -11.30 -10.11
C ALA A 52 -14.83 -12.49 -9.44
N ASN A 53 -14.91 -12.49 -8.11
CA ASN A 53 -15.63 -13.53 -7.37
C ASN A 53 -17.14 -13.54 -7.68
N SER A 54 -17.75 -12.36 -7.82
CA SER A 54 -19.17 -12.23 -8.19
C SER A 54 -19.45 -12.80 -9.58
N LEU A 55 -18.60 -12.47 -10.56
CA LEU A 55 -18.70 -12.97 -11.93
C LEU A 55 -18.48 -14.49 -11.98
N PHE A 56 -17.46 -15.00 -11.29
CA PHE A 56 -17.15 -16.43 -11.26
C PHE A 56 -18.30 -17.25 -10.66
N ARG A 57 -18.89 -16.78 -9.56
CA ARG A 57 -20.05 -17.45 -8.92
C ARG A 57 -21.29 -17.39 -9.79
N ARG A 58 -21.49 -16.32 -10.56
CA ARG A 58 -22.58 -16.22 -11.54
C ARG A 58 -22.42 -17.24 -12.67
N VAL A 59 -21.20 -17.41 -13.18
CA VAL A 59 -20.91 -18.42 -14.22
C VAL A 59 -21.10 -19.85 -13.70
N LEU A 60 -20.69 -20.13 -12.47
CA LEU A 60 -20.78 -21.46 -11.86
C LEU A 60 -22.09 -21.75 -11.11
N ASN A 61 -23.07 -20.83 -11.15
CA ASN A 61 -24.35 -20.93 -10.44
C ASN A 61 -24.23 -21.23 -8.92
N VAL A 62 -23.22 -20.68 -8.27
CA VAL A 62 -22.94 -20.91 -6.83
C VAL A 62 -23.59 -19.80 -5.99
N THR A 63 -24.63 -20.13 -5.22
CA THR A 63 -25.37 -19.17 -4.39
C THR A 63 -24.90 -19.10 -2.94
N GLN A 64 -24.27 -20.17 -2.43
CA GLN A 64 -23.84 -20.32 -1.03
C GLN A 64 -22.55 -19.54 -0.69
N ALA A 65 -22.41 -19.11 0.56
CA ALA A 65 -21.20 -18.49 1.13
C ALA A 65 -20.74 -17.14 0.50
N ARG A 66 -21.67 -16.27 0.07
CA ARG A 66 -21.36 -15.00 -0.63
C ARG A 66 -20.41 -14.07 0.13
N ILE A 67 -20.59 -13.94 1.44
CA ILE A 67 -19.80 -13.04 2.29
C ILE A 67 -18.48 -13.71 2.70
N ALA A 68 -18.53 -14.98 3.10
CA ALA A 68 -17.36 -15.75 3.51
C ALA A 68 -16.34 -15.95 2.37
N ALA A 69 -16.81 -16.10 1.13
CA ALA A 69 -15.93 -16.17 -0.05
C ALA A 69 -15.43 -14.79 -0.51
N GLY A 70 -16.20 -13.72 -0.29
CA GLY A 70 -15.82 -12.37 -0.72
C GLY A 70 -14.75 -11.74 0.17
N LEU A 71 -14.79 -11.99 1.48
CA LEU A 71 -13.91 -11.31 2.44
C LEU A 71 -12.42 -11.63 2.23
N PRO A 72 -11.95 -12.90 2.15
CA PRO A 72 -10.56 -13.21 1.84
C PRO A 72 -10.14 -12.68 0.46
N MET A 73 -11.06 -12.73 -0.50
CA MET A 73 -10.84 -12.36 -1.88
C MET A 73 -10.76 -10.85 -2.10
N SER A 74 -11.20 -10.05 -1.12
CA SER A 74 -11.00 -8.60 -1.09
C SER A 74 -9.78 -8.21 -0.26
N VAL A 75 -9.67 -8.81 0.93
CA VAL A 75 -8.62 -8.47 1.90
C VAL A 75 -7.24 -8.88 1.39
N ILE A 76 -7.09 -10.06 0.79
CA ILE A 76 -5.77 -10.52 0.31
C ILE A 76 -5.25 -9.62 -0.82
N PRO A 77 -6.01 -9.36 -1.91
CA PRO A 77 -5.55 -8.43 -2.95
C PRO A 77 -5.33 -7.01 -2.43
N PHE A 78 -6.19 -6.52 -1.53
CA PHE A 78 -6.03 -5.21 -0.89
C PHE A 78 -4.68 -5.09 -0.17
N LEU A 79 -4.42 -6.01 0.77
CA LEU A 79 -3.20 -5.99 1.57
C LEU A 79 -1.95 -6.18 0.70
N THR A 80 -2.04 -7.08 -0.28
CA THR A 80 -0.94 -7.40 -1.20
C THR A 80 -0.55 -6.17 -2.00
N ALA A 81 -1.53 -5.47 -2.56
CA ALA A 81 -1.31 -4.27 -3.36
C ALA A 81 -0.85 -3.09 -2.49
N ASP A 82 -1.42 -2.88 -1.30
CA ASP A 82 -0.99 -1.83 -0.36
C ASP A 82 0.48 -2.01 0.04
N LEU A 83 0.85 -3.22 0.47
CA LEU A 83 2.20 -3.54 0.91
C LEU A 83 3.20 -3.49 -0.24
N SER A 84 2.81 -3.96 -1.43
CA SER A 84 3.66 -3.90 -2.63
C SER A 84 3.87 -2.45 -3.08
N TYR A 85 2.83 -1.63 -3.06
CA TYR A 85 2.97 -0.20 -3.37
C TYR A 85 3.90 0.48 -2.37
N ARG A 86 3.73 0.22 -1.07
CA ARG A 86 4.61 0.77 -0.04
C ARG A 86 6.05 0.33 -0.22
N GLY A 87 6.29 -0.96 -0.48
CA GLY A 87 7.63 -1.53 -0.57
C GLY A 87 8.38 -1.19 -1.86
N PHE A 88 7.68 -1.13 -3.00
CA PHE A 88 8.30 -0.93 -4.31
C PHE A 88 8.15 0.49 -4.86
N VAL A 89 7.24 1.30 -4.31
CA VAL A 89 7.02 2.69 -4.74
C VAL A 89 7.35 3.64 -3.59
N SER A 90 6.59 3.61 -2.50
CA SER A 90 6.74 4.62 -1.44
C SER A 90 8.11 4.58 -0.76
N LEU A 91 8.60 3.40 -0.35
CA LEU A 91 9.89 3.29 0.34
C LEU A 91 11.05 3.78 -0.54
N PRO A 92 11.25 3.27 -1.77
CA PRO A 92 12.35 3.71 -2.63
C PRO A 92 12.33 5.22 -2.90
N LEU A 93 11.14 5.81 -3.11
CA LEU A 93 10.99 7.25 -3.32
C LEU A 93 11.32 8.08 -2.07
N ILE A 94 11.12 7.54 -0.87
CA ILE A 94 11.43 8.20 0.39
C ILE A 94 12.91 8.00 0.74
N THR A 95 13.48 6.82 0.53
CA THR A 95 14.85 6.52 0.97
C THR A 95 15.94 6.97 -0.01
N GLY A 96 15.59 7.23 -1.28
CA GLY A 96 16.51 7.72 -2.32
C GLY A 96 17.27 6.62 -3.02
#